data_AF-A0A4R4KJP4-F1
#
_entry.id   AF-A0A4R4KJP4-F1
#
_cell.length_a   1.000
_cell.length_b   1.000
_cell.length_c   1.000
_cell.angle_alpha   90.00
_cell.angle_beta   90.00
_cell.angle_gamma   90.00
#
_symmetry.space_group_name_H-M   'P 1'
#
loop_
_entity.id
_entity.type
_entity.pdbx_description
1 polymer ?
#
loop_
_entity_poly.entity_id
_entity_poly.type
_entity_poly.pdbx_seq_one_letter_code
_entity_poly.pdbx_strand_id
1 'polypeptide(L)'
;METPIVQPTQPKVATRRNIDRFLEATGKTEKDYFDWATEVGRRMHINKLDALVCAKLELYTVAHLANRPTEIPEGMPETEMDEHLVANSENPYELACLWQRVTVNAENWVSKETILNEWLTGISKEDFERWGDKNHLGDINKKWWNKDAAALDVKLEEINSMSLLNQPLTFEDAIDFIKCHKPGSYVNPAQLLIKRIEERFKAVTTFRIKDYYVSHLMKMCHLVPASEELADLPF
;
A
#
# COMPACT_ATOMS: atom_id res chain seq x y z
N MET A 1 -11.91 -36.41 -40.48
CA MET A 1 -11.80 -36.74 -39.04
C MET A 1 -10.32 -36.84 -38.73
N GLU A 2 -9.74 -35.77 -38.22
CA GLU A 2 -8.32 -35.70 -37.90
C GLU A 2 -8.10 -36.22 -36.47
N THR A 3 -7.23 -37.22 -36.33
CA THR A 3 -6.79 -37.73 -35.03
C THR A 3 -5.89 -36.72 -34.33
N PRO A 4 -6.15 -36.37 -33.05
CA PRO A 4 -5.31 -35.43 -32.33
C PRO A 4 -3.98 -36.10 -31.94
N ILE A 5 -2.87 -35.45 -32.31
CA ILE A 5 -1.52 -35.82 -31.92
C ILE A 5 -1.36 -35.46 -30.44
N VAL A 6 -1.31 -36.48 -29.58
CA VAL A 6 -0.95 -36.33 -28.17
C VAL A 6 0.54 -36.02 -28.10
N GLN A 7 0.89 -34.77 -27.80
CA GLN A 7 2.27 -34.41 -27.50
C GLN A 7 2.73 -35.12 -26.22
N PRO A 8 3.92 -35.75 -26.19
CA PRO A 8 4.44 -36.38 -24.98
C PRO A 8 4.74 -35.28 -23.94
N THR A 9 4.08 -35.39 -22.78
CA THR A 9 4.37 -34.58 -21.60
C THR A 9 5.86 -34.71 -21.25
N GLN A 10 6.59 -33.60 -21.28
CA GLN A 10 7.98 -33.58 -20.82
C GLN A 10 8.06 -34.06 -19.37
N PRO A 11 9.03 -34.92 -19.02
CA PRO A 11 9.21 -35.35 -17.64
C PRO A 11 9.56 -34.13 -16.79
N LYS A 12 8.72 -33.83 -15.78
CA LYS A 12 9.05 -32.86 -14.73
C LYS A 12 10.40 -33.25 -14.13
N VAL A 13 11.43 -32.44 -14.37
CA VAL A 13 12.74 -32.60 -13.72
C VAL A 13 12.48 -32.57 -12.22
N ALA A 14 12.84 -33.65 -11.52
CA ALA A 14 12.67 -33.72 -10.08
C ALA A 14 13.38 -32.53 -9.43
N THR A 15 12.62 -31.68 -8.75
CA THR A 15 13.14 -30.55 -8.01
C THR A 15 14.16 -31.08 -7.01
N ARG A 16 15.46 -30.80 -7.23
CA ARG A 16 16.55 -31.26 -6.35
C ARG A 16 16.24 -30.91 -4.90
N ARG A 17 16.45 -31.84 -3.97
CA ARG A 17 16.13 -31.61 -2.55
C ARG A 17 17.12 -30.59 -1.98
N ASN A 18 16.65 -29.78 -1.04
CA ASN A 18 17.47 -28.72 -0.43
C ASN A 18 18.71 -29.28 0.30
N ILE A 19 18.59 -30.49 0.86
CA ILE A 19 19.73 -31.20 1.45
C ILE A 19 20.82 -31.46 0.41
N ASP A 20 20.46 -31.90 -0.80
CA ASP A 20 21.42 -32.18 -1.88
C ASP A 20 22.20 -30.92 -2.26
N ARG A 21 21.52 -29.76 -2.31
CA ARG A 21 22.15 -28.46 -2.59
C ARG A 21 23.10 -28.02 -1.49
N PHE A 22 22.71 -28.20 -0.23
CA PHE A 22 23.54 -27.82 0.91
C PHE A 22 24.81 -28.67 1.00
N LEU A 23 24.67 -29.99 0.81
CA LEU A 23 25.81 -30.91 0.81
C LEU A 23 26.80 -30.59 -0.33
N GLU A 24 26.28 -30.35 -1.54
CA GLU A 24 27.08 -30.02 -2.72
C GLU A 24 27.82 -28.68 -2.56
N ALA A 25 27.14 -27.67 -2.01
CA ALA A 25 27.70 -26.32 -1.85
C ALA A 25 28.70 -26.20 -0.69
N THR A 26 28.49 -26.95 0.40
CA THR A 26 29.26 -26.77 1.64
C THR A 26 30.27 -27.89 1.90
N GLY A 27 30.10 -29.05 1.25
CA GLY A 27 30.89 -30.26 1.53
C GLY A 27 30.67 -30.82 2.95
N LYS A 28 29.66 -30.32 3.67
CA LYS A 28 29.36 -30.73 5.05
C LYS A 28 28.50 -31.99 5.08
N THR A 29 28.28 -32.53 6.27
CA THR A 29 27.51 -33.77 6.45
C THR A 29 26.01 -33.50 6.51
N GLU A 30 25.19 -34.54 6.32
CA GLU A 30 23.74 -34.45 6.51
C GLU A 30 23.36 -33.99 7.92
N LYS A 31 24.18 -34.36 8.92
CA LYS A 31 23.98 -33.91 10.30
C LYS A 31 24.14 -32.39 10.42
N ASP A 32 25.16 -31.83 9.77
CA ASP A 32 25.37 -30.37 9.74
C ASP A 32 24.22 -29.65 9.04
N TYR A 33 23.62 -30.26 8.02
CA TYR A 33 22.40 -29.74 7.39
C TYR A 33 21.23 -29.69 8.37
N PHE A 34 20.99 -30.75 9.15
CA PHE A 34 19.89 -30.76 10.13
C PHE A 34 20.14 -29.81 11.29
N ASP A 35 21.38 -29.69 11.76
CA ASP A 35 21.77 -28.75 12.81
C ASP A 35 21.64 -27.30 12.33
N TRP A 36 22.07 -27.00 11.10
CA TRP A 36 21.85 -25.72 10.42
C TRP A 36 20.36 -25.43 10.22
N ALA A 37 19.59 -26.37 9.67
CA ALA A 37 18.16 -26.19 9.44
C ALA A 37 17.39 -25.99 10.76
N THR A 38 17.84 -26.62 11.83
CA THR A 38 17.29 -26.45 13.18
C THR A 38 17.67 -25.09 13.76
N GLU A 39 18.91 -24.63 13.60
CA GLU A 39 19.36 -23.31 14.07
C GLU A 39 18.69 -22.18 13.28
N VAL A 40 18.60 -22.32 11.96
CA VAL A 40 17.80 -21.43 11.08
C VAL A 40 16.33 -21.48 11.48
N GLY A 41 15.77 -22.65 11.76
CA GLY A 41 14.40 -22.83 12.25
C GLY A 41 14.13 -22.26 13.65
N ARG A 42 15.16 -22.17 14.51
CA ARG A 42 15.08 -21.51 15.83
C ARG A 42 15.26 -19.99 15.74
N ARG A 43 16.15 -19.51 14.86
CA ARG A 43 16.38 -18.08 14.58
C ARG A 43 15.23 -17.46 13.81
N MET A 44 14.61 -18.21 12.90
CA MET A 44 13.26 -17.97 12.41
C MET A 44 12.28 -18.25 13.55
N HIS A 45 12.22 -17.36 14.54
CA HIS A 45 11.09 -17.31 15.45
C HIS A 45 9.86 -17.10 14.55
N ILE A 46 9.18 -18.20 14.19
CA ILE A 46 8.20 -18.23 13.11
C ILE A 46 7.12 -17.23 13.46
N ASN A 47 7.17 -16.07 12.82
CA ASN A 47 6.06 -15.17 12.81
C ASN A 47 4.92 -16.00 12.23
N LYS A 48 3.86 -16.24 13.01
CA LYS A 48 2.71 -17.05 12.55
C LYS A 48 2.17 -16.53 11.21
N LEU A 49 2.34 -15.22 10.96
CA LEU A 49 2.01 -14.59 9.69
C LEU A 49 2.89 -15.08 8.53
N ASP A 50 4.20 -15.25 8.73
CA ASP A 50 5.09 -15.81 7.71
C ASP A 50 4.72 -17.26 7.38
N ALA A 51 4.40 -18.08 8.38
CA ALA A 51 3.94 -19.44 8.13
C ALA A 51 2.67 -19.46 7.27
N LEU A 52 1.73 -18.53 7.52
CA LEU A 52 0.52 -18.38 6.71
C LEU A 52 0.84 -17.95 5.27
N VAL A 53 1.73 -16.95 5.10
CA VAL A 53 2.15 -16.48 3.77
C VAL A 53 2.88 -17.60 3.01
N CYS A 54 3.85 -18.25 3.64
CA CYS A 54 4.61 -19.35 3.08
C CYS A 54 3.71 -20.53 2.69
N ALA A 55 2.78 -20.93 3.56
CA ALA A 55 1.84 -22.00 3.27
C ALA A 55 0.90 -21.65 2.11
N LYS A 56 0.42 -20.40 2.06
CA LYS A 56 -0.52 -19.96 1.03
C LYS A 56 0.12 -19.78 -0.35
N LEU A 57 1.36 -19.30 -0.39
CA LEU A 57 2.08 -19.03 -1.64
C LEU A 57 3.04 -20.17 -2.04
N GLU A 58 3.02 -21.28 -1.31
CA GLU A 58 3.90 -22.44 -1.51
C GLU A 58 5.38 -22.03 -1.55
N LEU A 59 5.80 -21.27 -0.52
CA LEU A 59 7.15 -20.77 -0.33
C LEU A 59 7.78 -21.38 0.92
N TYR A 60 9.10 -21.58 0.88
CA TYR A 60 9.86 -22.03 2.05
C TYR A 60 10.08 -20.91 3.09
N THR A 61 10.30 -19.69 2.60
CA THR A 61 10.56 -18.50 3.42
C THR A 61 9.98 -17.28 2.71
N VAL A 62 9.53 -16.30 3.48
CA VAL A 62 9.04 -15.01 2.96
C VAL A 62 10.13 -14.25 2.21
N ALA A 63 11.42 -14.51 2.45
CA ALA A 63 12.51 -13.89 1.69
C ALA A 63 12.42 -14.19 0.17
N HIS A 64 11.81 -15.30 -0.24
CA HIS A 64 11.61 -15.63 -1.65
C HIS A 64 10.58 -14.75 -2.36
N LEU A 65 9.82 -13.95 -1.62
CA LEU A 65 8.89 -12.98 -2.19
C LEU A 65 9.63 -11.95 -3.07
N ALA A 66 10.88 -11.60 -2.76
CA ALA A 66 11.70 -10.72 -3.60
C ALA A 66 11.92 -11.28 -5.02
N ASN A 67 11.85 -12.60 -5.20
CA ASN A 67 12.08 -13.28 -6.47
C ASN A 67 10.78 -13.61 -7.23
N ARG A 68 9.63 -13.13 -6.75
CA ARG A 68 8.32 -13.32 -7.40
C ARG A 68 7.64 -11.97 -7.65
N PRO A 69 8.27 -11.05 -8.41
CA PRO A 69 7.63 -9.79 -8.74
C PRO A 69 6.40 -10.02 -9.62
N THR A 70 5.44 -9.10 -9.54
CA THR A 70 4.29 -9.08 -10.44
C THR A 70 4.76 -8.69 -11.84
N GLU A 71 4.30 -9.41 -12.86
CA GLU A 71 4.62 -9.07 -14.24
C GLU A 71 4.01 -7.71 -14.61
N ILE A 72 4.87 -6.83 -15.11
CA ILE A 72 4.48 -5.50 -15.59
C ILE A 72 4.41 -5.53 -17.12
N PRO A 73 3.27 -5.15 -17.72
CA PRO A 73 3.14 -5.05 -19.18
C PRO A 73 4.18 -4.10 -19.78
N GLU A 74 4.75 -4.49 -20.93
CA GLU A 74 5.70 -3.66 -21.64
C GLU A 74 5.06 -2.34 -22.09
N GLY A 75 5.73 -1.21 -21.84
CA GLY A 75 5.23 0.12 -22.18
C GLY A 75 4.19 0.70 -21.22
N MET A 76 3.91 0.05 -20.08
CA MET A 76 3.03 0.60 -19.05
C MET A 76 3.58 1.93 -18.51
N PRO A 77 2.77 3.01 -18.48
CA PRO A 77 3.16 4.26 -17.84
C PRO A 77 3.43 4.07 -16.35
N GLU A 78 4.46 4.76 -15.82
CA GLU A 78 4.75 4.74 -14.37
C GLU A 78 3.56 5.21 -13.52
N THR A 79 2.73 6.11 -14.05
CA THR A 79 1.53 6.62 -13.39
C THR A 79 0.46 5.56 -13.15
N GLU A 80 0.46 4.47 -13.93
CA GLU A 80 -0.52 3.37 -13.82
C GLU A 80 0.03 2.19 -13.00
N MET A 81 1.33 2.21 -12.67
CA MET A 81 2.04 1.12 -12.01
C MET A 81 1.41 0.77 -10.65
N ASP A 82 1.11 1.77 -9.83
CA ASP A 82 0.56 1.56 -8.49
C ASP A 82 -0.83 0.91 -8.56
N GLU A 83 -1.68 1.34 -9.49
CA GLU A 83 -3.01 0.76 -9.69
C GLU A 83 -2.91 -0.68 -10.21
N HIS A 84 -1.99 -0.93 -11.15
CA HIS A 84 -1.73 -2.28 -11.66
C HIS A 84 -1.26 -3.23 -10.56
N LEU A 85 -0.33 -2.79 -9.70
CA LEU A 85 0.17 -3.59 -8.58
C LEU A 85 -0.95 -3.89 -7.58
N VAL A 86 -1.82 -2.93 -7.25
CA VAL A 86 -2.97 -3.17 -6.37
C VAL A 86 -3.96 -4.15 -6.97
N ALA A 87 -4.19 -4.08 -8.28
CA ALA A 87 -5.14 -4.96 -8.95
C ALA A 87 -4.61 -6.40 -9.09
N ASN A 88 -3.32 -6.55 -9.40
CA ASN A 88 -2.78 -7.81 -9.93
C ASN A 88 -1.74 -8.48 -9.03
N SER A 89 -1.11 -7.77 -8.09
CA SER A 89 -0.05 -8.39 -7.29
C SER A 89 -0.59 -9.45 -6.34
N GLU A 90 -0.01 -10.64 -6.43
CA GLU A 90 -0.17 -11.76 -5.48
C GLU A 90 1.00 -11.82 -4.49
N ASN A 91 1.88 -10.80 -4.51
CA ASN A 91 3.07 -10.74 -3.70
C ASN A 91 2.87 -9.79 -2.50
N PRO A 92 2.74 -10.31 -1.27
CA PRO A 92 2.56 -9.47 -0.09
C PRO A 92 3.75 -8.55 0.22
N TYR A 93 4.95 -8.86 -0.26
CA TYR A 93 6.10 -7.95 -0.13
C TYR A 93 5.92 -6.71 -1.02
N GLU A 94 5.51 -6.87 -2.28
CA GLU A 94 5.23 -5.73 -3.17
C GLU A 94 4.12 -4.85 -2.62
N LEU A 95 3.04 -5.47 -2.14
CA LEU A 95 1.92 -4.76 -1.51
C LEU A 95 2.37 -4.02 -0.25
N ALA A 96 3.30 -4.59 0.53
CA ALA A 96 3.87 -3.93 1.70
C ALA A 96 4.77 -2.75 1.33
N CYS A 97 5.60 -2.88 0.28
CA CYS A 97 6.42 -1.77 -0.24
C CYS A 97 5.53 -0.62 -0.70
N LEU A 98 4.49 -0.94 -1.48
CA LEU A 98 3.53 0.02 -2.00
C LEU A 98 2.77 0.69 -0.85
N TRP A 99 2.28 -0.08 0.12
CA TRP A 99 1.61 0.46 1.31
C TRP A 99 2.50 1.45 2.05
N GLN A 100 3.77 1.09 2.31
CA GLN A 100 4.70 1.97 3.01
C GLN A 100 4.92 3.30 2.27
N ARG A 101 5.14 3.24 0.94
CA ARG A 101 5.33 4.44 0.11
C ARG A 101 4.07 5.32 0.10
N VAL A 102 2.90 4.72 -0.10
CA VAL A 102 1.64 5.48 -0.21
C VAL A 102 1.21 6.04 1.14
N THR A 103 1.49 5.36 2.25
CA THR A 103 1.25 5.90 3.61
C THR A 103 2.02 7.20 3.84
N VAL A 104 3.32 7.24 3.48
CA VAL A 104 4.11 8.47 3.55
C VAL A 104 3.52 9.57 2.67
N ASN A 105 3.06 9.24 1.46
CA ASN A 105 2.42 10.22 0.57
C ASN A 105 1.09 10.74 1.14
N ALA A 106 0.29 9.88 1.77
CA ALA A 106 -0.99 10.23 2.35
C ALA A 106 -0.85 11.15 3.57
N GLU A 107 0.17 10.91 4.40
CA GLU A 107 0.51 11.76 5.56
C GLU A 107 0.98 13.15 5.14
N ASN A 108 1.70 13.23 4.02
CA ASN A 108 2.22 14.48 3.48
C ASN A 108 1.32 15.11 2.41
N TRP A 109 0.07 14.65 2.27
CA TRP A 109 -0.83 15.12 1.22
C TRP A 109 -1.38 16.50 1.52
N VAL A 110 -0.95 17.50 0.74
CA VAL A 110 -1.42 18.89 0.83
C VAL A 110 -2.17 19.28 -0.45
N SER A 111 -3.42 19.70 -0.29
CA SER A 111 -4.34 20.10 -1.36
C SER A 111 -5.35 21.13 -0.84
N LYS A 112 -6.07 21.79 -1.74
CA LYS A 112 -7.14 22.71 -1.36
C LYS A 112 -8.19 22.00 -0.48
N GLU A 113 -8.55 20.79 -0.87
CA GLU A 113 -9.56 19.97 -0.23
C GLU A 113 -9.11 19.49 1.16
N THR A 114 -7.84 19.10 1.34
CA THR A 114 -7.35 18.73 2.67
C THR A 114 -7.37 19.91 3.63
N ILE A 115 -6.95 21.09 3.17
CA ILE A 115 -6.95 22.31 3.98
C ILE A 115 -8.38 22.75 4.31
N LEU A 116 -9.28 22.77 3.33
CA LEU A 116 -10.68 23.08 3.56
C LEU A 116 -11.33 22.07 4.51
N ASN A 117 -11.02 20.77 4.38
CA ASN A 117 -11.55 19.74 5.28
C ASN A 117 -11.13 19.93 6.74
N GLU A 118 -9.90 20.41 6.96
CA GLU A 118 -9.33 20.62 8.29
C GLU A 118 -9.79 21.93 8.92
N TRP A 119 -9.81 23.02 8.14
CA TRP A 119 -9.97 24.37 8.68
C TRP A 119 -11.37 24.97 8.47
N LEU A 120 -12.17 24.44 7.53
CA LEU A 120 -13.53 24.93 7.32
C LEU A 120 -14.50 24.33 8.36
N THR A 121 -14.70 25.06 9.46
CA THR A 121 -15.49 24.63 10.63
C THR A 121 -17.00 24.92 10.53
N GLY A 122 -17.57 24.84 9.33
CA GLY A 122 -18.98 25.20 9.07
C GLY A 122 -19.16 26.58 8.42
N ILE A 123 -20.37 26.90 7.97
CA ILE A 123 -20.73 28.14 7.28
C ILE A 123 -22.14 28.58 7.66
N SER A 124 -22.42 29.88 7.59
CA SER A 124 -23.77 30.43 7.67
C SER A 124 -24.57 30.10 6.40
N LYS A 125 -25.91 30.12 6.47
CA LYS A 125 -26.73 29.88 5.28
C LYS A 125 -26.67 31.08 4.34
N GLU A 126 -26.64 32.27 4.92
CA GLU A 126 -26.59 33.55 4.26
C GLU A 126 -25.33 33.67 3.38
N ASP A 127 -24.18 33.19 3.86
CA ASP A 127 -22.95 33.15 3.06
C ASP A 127 -23.04 32.18 1.90
N PHE A 128 -23.60 30.98 2.11
CA PHE A 128 -23.79 30.03 1.01
C PHE A 128 -24.77 30.57 -0.03
N GLU A 129 -25.83 31.26 0.39
CA GLU A 129 -26.75 31.93 -0.54
C GLU A 129 -26.10 33.07 -1.32
N ARG A 130 -25.12 33.76 -0.72
CA ARG A 130 -24.42 34.89 -1.33
C ARG A 130 -23.38 34.44 -2.34
N TRP A 131 -22.61 33.40 -2.00
CA TRP A 131 -21.43 32.97 -2.77
C TRP A 131 -21.64 31.67 -3.55
N GLY A 132 -22.63 30.86 -3.17
CA GLY A 132 -23.01 29.63 -3.84
C GLY A 132 -24.38 29.73 -4.53
N ASP A 133 -24.94 28.57 -4.90
CA ASP A 133 -26.24 28.50 -5.55
C ASP A 133 -27.37 28.31 -4.53
N LYS A 134 -28.22 29.33 -4.40
CA LYS A 134 -29.39 29.33 -3.52
C LYS A 134 -30.32 28.13 -3.74
N ASN A 135 -30.40 27.61 -4.97
CA ASN A 135 -31.26 26.46 -5.29
C ASN A 135 -30.74 25.14 -4.73
N HIS A 136 -29.45 25.06 -4.38
CA HIS A 136 -28.79 23.85 -3.88
C HIS A 136 -28.69 23.78 -2.35
N LEU A 137 -29.29 24.73 -1.61
CA LEU A 137 -29.32 24.70 -0.14
C LEU A 137 -29.84 23.39 0.45
N GLY A 138 -30.81 22.76 -0.23
CA GLY A 138 -31.39 21.49 0.19
C GLY A 138 -30.44 20.30 0.04
N ASP A 139 -29.47 20.39 -0.87
CA ASP A 139 -28.51 19.33 -1.18
C ASP A 139 -27.32 19.34 -0.22
N ILE A 140 -27.02 20.50 0.39
CA ILE A 140 -25.91 20.65 1.31
C ILE A 140 -26.19 19.91 2.62
N ASN A 141 -25.15 19.22 3.11
CA ASN A 141 -25.26 18.51 4.37
C ASN A 141 -25.57 19.45 5.54
N LYS A 142 -26.60 19.13 6.32
CA LYS A 142 -27.03 19.94 7.48
C LYS A 142 -25.92 20.21 8.52
N LYS A 143 -24.88 19.37 8.56
CA LYS A 143 -23.72 19.55 9.47
C LYS A 143 -22.83 20.74 9.10
N TRP A 144 -22.92 21.26 7.87
CA TRP A 144 -22.20 22.47 7.48
C TRP A 144 -22.80 23.72 8.13
N TRP A 145 -24.10 23.74 8.36
CA TRP A 145 -24.81 24.93 8.83
C TRP A 145 -24.51 25.23 10.29
N ASN A 146 -23.88 26.37 10.54
CA ASN A 146 -23.64 26.88 11.88
C ASN A 146 -23.99 28.37 11.93
N LYS A 147 -24.89 28.74 12.84
CA LYS A 147 -25.38 30.12 13.00
C LYS A 147 -24.32 31.05 13.59
N ASP A 148 -23.43 30.50 14.40
CA ASP A 148 -22.35 31.24 15.05
C ASP A 148 -21.03 31.15 14.24
N ALA A 149 -21.10 30.65 13.00
CA ALA A 149 -19.94 30.64 12.13
C ALA A 149 -19.55 32.08 11.74
N ALA A 150 -18.25 32.37 11.80
CA ALA A 150 -17.69 33.54 11.15
C ALA A 150 -18.03 33.53 9.65
N ALA A 151 -18.10 34.73 9.08
CA ALA A 151 -18.38 34.92 7.66
C ALA A 151 -17.33 34.20 6.79
N LEU A 152 -17.77 33.68 5.63
CA LEU A 152 -16.90 32.86 4.78
C LEU A 152 -15.64 33.62 4.31
N ASP A 153 -15.73 34.92 4.08
CA ASP A 153 -14.61 35.78 3.70
C ASP A 153 -13.54 35.84 4.79
N VAL A 154 -13.95 36.06 6.04
CA VAL A 154 -13.05 36.06 7.22
C VAL A 154 -12.35 34.71 7.36
N LYS A 155 -13.09 33.60 7.22
CA LYS A 155 -12.51 32.26 7.30
C LYS A 155 -11.48 32.00 6.20
N LEU A 156 -11.78 32.40 4.96
CA LEU A 156 -10.85 32.23 3.85
C LEU A 156 -9.63 33.14 3.98
N GLU A 157 -9.78 34.36 4.52
CA GLU A 157 -8.66 35.23 4.83
C GLU A 157 -7.75 34.61 5.90
N GLU A 158 -8.33 34.08 6.99
CA GLU A 158 -7.59 33.36 8.04
C GLU A 158 -6.83 32.16 7.47
N ILE A 159 -7.48 31.30 6.67
CA ILE A 159 -6.83 30.12 6.07
C ILE A 159 -5.72 30.54 5.11
N ASN A 160 -5.97 31.53 4.24
CA ASN A 160 -4.98 32.01 3.28
C ASN A 160 -3.78 32.67 3.96
N SER A 161 -3.98 33.32 5.12
CA SER A 161 -2.88 33.92 5.90
C SER A 161 -1.86 32.90 6.39
N MET A 162 -2.26 31.63 6.56
CA MET A 162 -1.37 30.54 6.94
C MET A 162 -0.39 30.12 5.83
N SER A 163 -0.58 30.60 4.59
CA SER A 163 0.31 30.35 3.44
C SER A 163 0.60 28.87 3.18
N LEU A 164 -0.41 28.00 3.40
CA LEU A 164 -0.30 26.55 3.24
C LEU A 164 -0.30 26.09 1.77
N LEU A 165 -0.67 26.97 0.85
CA LEU A 165 -0.74 26.71 -0.59
C LEU A 165 -0.03 27.80 -1.37
N ASN A 166 0.44 27.43 -2.57
CA ASN A 166 1.05 28.38 -3.52
C ASN A 166 0.04 29.36 -4.12
N GLN A 167 -1.26 29.06 -4.03
CA GLN A 167 -2.35 29.91 -4.51
C GLN A 167 -3.40 30.05 -3.41
N PRO A 168 -4.00 31.23 -3.25
CA PRO A 168 -5.05 31.45 -2.27
C PRO A 168 -6.31 30.65 -2.64
N LEU A 169 -7.00 30.16 -1.62
CA LEU A 169 -8.33 29.59 -1.72
C LEU A 169 -9.34 30.68 -2.08
N THR A 170 -10.18 30.39 -3.05
CA THR A 170 -11.27 31.26 -3.51
C THR A 170 -12.59 30.86 -2.86
N PHE A 171 -13.60 31.73 -2.97
CA PHE A 171 -14.97 31.40 -2.56
C PHE A 171 -15.52 30.20 -3.33
N GLU A 172 -15.21 30.09 -4.63
CA GLU A 172 -15.64 28.99 -5.48
C GLU A 172 -15.07 27.65 -4.99
N ASP A 173 -13.78 27.61 -4.68
CA ASP A 173 -13.13 26.40 -4.10
C ASP A 173 -13.86 25.93 -2.82
N ALA A 174 -14.21 26.86 -1.93
CA ALA A 174 -14.89 26.53 -0.68
C ALA A 174 -16.33 26.05 -0.90
N ILE A 175 -17.07 26.70 -1.79
CA ILE A 175 -18.46 26.34 -2.10
C ILE A 175 -18.53 24.98 -2.78
N ASP A 176 -17.66 24.71 -3.76
CA ASP A 176 -17.60 23.43 -4.43
C ASP A 176 -17.20 22.31 -3.47
N PHE A 177 -16.26 22.58 -2.56
CA PHE A 177 -15.92 21.64 -1.50
C PHE A 177 -17.11 21.31 -0.57
N ILE A 178 -17.85 22.34 -0.12
CA ILE A 178 -19.06 22.17 0.72
C ILE A 178 -20.14 21.34 0.02
N LYS A 179 -20.32 21.54 -1.30
CA LYS A 179 -21.28 20.79 -2.11
C LYS A 179 -20.92 19.31 -2.22
N CYS A 180 -19.63 19.00 -2.34
CA CYS A 180 -19.15 17.65 -2.61
C CYS A 180 -18.92 16.82 -1.34
N HIS A 181 -18.62 17.45 -0.20
CA HIS A 181 -18.16 16.76 1.00
C HIS A 181 -18.97 17.14 2.24
N LYS A 182 -19.13 16.21 3.18
CA LYS A 182 -19.60 16.55 4.54
C LYS A 182 -18.41 17.08 5.35
N PRO A 183 -18.62 17.89 6.41
CA PRO A 183 -17.51 18.35 7.26
C PRO A 183 -16.67 17.17 7.77
N GLY A 184 -15.36 17.27 7.63
CA GLY A 184 -14.40 16.25 8.09
C GLY A 184 -14.46 14.91 7.35
N SER A 185 -15.17 14.80 6.23
CA SER A 185 -15.37 13.53 5.50
C SER A 185 -14.53 13.38 4.25
N TYR A 186 -13.78 14.41 3.85
CA TYR A 186 -12.90 14.29 2.70
C TYR A 186 -11.80 13.26 2.98
N VAL A 187 -11.57 12.40 2.00
CA VAL A 187 -10.52 11.37 2.02
C VAL A 187 -9.68 11.60 0.78
N ASN A 188 -8.39 11.81 0.96
CA ASN A 188 -7.50 12.10 -0.17
C ASN A 188 -7.27 10.83 -1.03
N PRO A 189 -6.86 10.98 -2.30
CA PRO A 189 -6.62 9.86 -3.20
C PRO A 189 -5.62 8.82 -2.66
N ALA A 190 -4.55 9.27 -1.99
CA ALA A 190 -3.55 8.37 -1.39
C ALA A 190 -4.17 7.51 -0.27
N GLN A 191 -5.03 8.07 0.58
CA GLN A 191 -5.78 7.33 1.60
C GLN A 191 -6.76 6.32 1.00
N LEU A 192 -7.39 6.65 -0.14
CA LEU A 192 -8.21 5.68 -0.87
C LEU A 192 -7.37 4.53 -1.43
N LEU A 193 -6.18 4.83 -1.95
CA LEU A 193 -5.25 3.83 -2.44
C LEU A 193 -4.75 2.90 -1.31
N ILE A 194 -4.43 3.45 -0.13
CA ILE A 194 -4.09 2.66 1.07
C ILE A 194 -5.17 1.63 1.36
N LYS A 195 -6.44 2.03 1.39
CA LYS A 195 -7.55 1.09 1.66
C LYS A 195 -7.60 -0.06 0.64
N ARG A 196 -7.40 0.24 -0.64
CA ARG A 196 -7.36 -0.78 -1.70
C ARG A 196 -6.17 -1.72 -1.53
N ILE A 197 -4.99 -1.19 -1.16
CA ILE A 197 -3.80 -2.01 -0.87
C ILE A 197 -4.07 -2.93 0.32
N GLU A 198 -4.67 -2.43 1.40
CA GLU A 198 -5.02 -3.22 2.59
C GLU A 198 -6.01 -4.35 2.27
N GLU A 199 -7.01 -4.07 1.44
CA GLU A 199 -7.98 -5.05 0.95
C GLU A 199 -7.30 -6.13 0.10
N ARG A 200 -6.45 -5.72 -0.85
CA ARG A 200 -5.69 -6.66 -1.68
C ARG A 200 -4.74 -7.50 -0.84
N PHE A 201 -3.99 -6.89 0.07
CA PHE A 201 -3.08 -7.59 0.97
C PHE A 201 -3.83 -8.65 1.79
N LYS A 202 -5.00 -8.30 2.32
CA LYS A 202 -5.85 -9.25 3.05
C LYS A 202 -6.38 -10.36 2.14
N ALA A 203 -6.73 -10.07 0.90
CA ALA A 203 -7.14 -11.10 -0.06
C ALA A 203 -6.00 -12.10 -0.33
N VAL A 204 -4.78 -11.60 -0.51
CA VAL A 204 -3.57 -12.39 -0.78
C VAL A 204 -3.08 -13.14 0.46
N THR A 205 -3.18 -12.59 1.67
CA THR A 205 -2.57 -13.18 2.88
C THR A 205 -3.55 -13.74 3.90
N THR A 206 -4.85 -13.43 3.78
CA THR A 206 -5.95 -13.72 4.72
C THR A 206 -5.96 -12.91 6.03
N PHE A 207 -4.97 -12.06 6.28
CA PHE A 207 -4.92 -11.18 7.45
C PHE A 207 -4.71 -9.72 7.06
N ARG A 208 -5.04 -8.79 7.96
CA ARG A 208 -4.85 -7.36 7.72
C ARG A 208 -3.37 -7.01 7.83
N ILE A 209 -2.89 -6.15 6.93
CA ILE A 209 -1.54 -5.60 7.00
C ILE A 209 -1.34 -4.85 8.32
N LYS A 210 -0.11 -4.86 8.83
CA LYS A 210 0.28 -4.20 10.08
C LYS A 210 1.69 -3.65 9.96
N ASP A 211 1.97 -2.51 10.56
CA ASP A 211 3.25 -1.78 10.46
C ASP A 211 4.46 -2.65 10.82
N TYR A 212 4.34 -3.43 11.91
CA TYR A 212 5.42 -4.32 12.33
C TYR A 212 5.68 -5.43 11.29
N TYR A 213 4.63 -5.87 10.58
CA TYR A 213 4.74 -6.93 9.60
C TYR A 213 5.28 -6.42 8.27
N VAL A 214 4.90 -5.20 7.87
CA VAL A 214 5.53 -4.49 6.75
C VAL A 214 7.02 -4.35 7.02
N SER A 215 7.39 -3.81 8.18
CA SER A 215 8.79 -3.67 8.60
C SER A 215 9.55 -5.00 8.59
N HIS A 216 8.88 -6.08 8.98
CA HIS A 216 9.43 -7.44 8.93
C HIS A 216 9.64 -7.94 7.51
N LEU A 217 8.63 -7.83 6.63
CA LEU A 217 8.74 -8.21 5.22
C LEU A 217 9.85 -7.42 4.53
N MET A 218 9.95 -6.12 4.79
CA MET A 218 11.04 -5.29 4.28
C MET A 218 12.40 -5.85 4.69
N LYS A 219 12.60 -6.19 5.96
CA LYS A 219 13.88 -6.75 6.44
C LYS A 219 14.20 -8.11 5.83
N MET A 220 13.20 -8.97 5.65
CA MET A 220 13.40 -10.32 5.12
C MET A 220 13.60 -10.35 3.61
N CYS A 221 13.06 -9.36 2.88
CA CYS A 221 13.03 -9.36 1.41
C CYS A 221 13.92 -8.28 0.78
N HIS A 222 14.28 -7.20 1.49
CA HIS A 222 15.36 -6.32 1.03
C HIS A 222 16.67 -7.10 1.11
N LEU A 223 17.12 -7.57 -0.04
CA LEU A 223 18.53 -7.84 -0.26
C LEU A 223 19.21 -6.46 -0.23
N VAL A 224 19.91 -6.15 0.86
CA VAL A 224 21.03 -5.21 0.77
C VAL A 224 21.87 -5.69 -0.43
N PRO A 225 22.18 -4.85 -1.42
CA PRO A 225 23.12 -5.22 -2.46
C PRO A 225 24.33 -5.85 -1.79
N ALA A 226 24.74 -7.01 -2.27
CA ALA A 226 25.93 -7.71 -1.83
C ALA A 226 27.18 -6.87 -2.12
N SER A 227 27.36 -5.76 -1.41
CA SER A 227 28.59 -4.99 -1.32
C SER A 227 28.86 -4.85 0.17
N GLU A 228 29.77 -5.70 0.64
CA GLU A 228 30.56 -5.63 1.89
C GLU A 228 30.20 -6.49 3.12
N GLU A 229 29.05 -7.16 3.23
CA GLU A 229 28.79 -8.05 4.40
C GLU A 229 28.43 -9.51 4.10
N LEU A 230 28.56 -9.96 2.85
CA LEU A 230 28.45 -11.38 2.49
C LEU A 230 29.73 -12.19 2.80
N ALA A 231 30.69 -11.62 3.53
CA ALA A 231 31.92 -12.30 3.90
C ALA A 231 31.74 -13.39 4.98
N ASP A 232 30.64 -13.42 5.74
CA ASP A 232 30.55 -14.30 6.92
C ASP A 232 29.17 -14.90 7.22
N LEU A 233 28.35 -15.14 6.19
CA LEU A 233 27.16 -15.99 6.34
C LEU A 233 27.36 -17.30 5.56
N PRO A 234 27.62 -18.44 6.24
CA PRO A 234 27.76 -19.72 5.57
C PRO A 234 26.37 -20.16 5.08
N PHE A 235 26.30 -20.41 3.78
CA PHE A 235 25.18 -20.90 2.95
C PHE A 235 24.12 -21.75 3.65
#